data_AF-A0A9P8XTA6-F1
#
_entry.id   AF-A0A9P8XTA6-F1
#
_cell.length_a   1.000
_cell.length_b   1.000
_cell.length_c   1.000
_cell.angle_alpha   90.00
_cell.angle_beta   90.00
_cell.angle_gamma   90.00
#
_symmetry.space_group_name_H-M   'P 1'
#
loop_
_entity.id
_entity.type
_entity.pdbx_description
1 polymer ?
#
loop_
_entity_poly.entity_id
_entity_poly.type
_entity_poly.pdbx_seq_one_letter_code
_entity_poly.pdbx_strand_id
1 'polypeptide(L)'
;MESATRTTTSSRKYLHSLARCIEQHALHGEELTSWKRAKEKGRRLFRSEYGGSYEIFERRPIPDEIISYCVGDVHHLPTLWKRFQANTNDWRVLVNEETKKRIEASQDLEYKPHGPDRTLAPWSEDQNRVLDEWNHVPHRNFSEDDGWGLDKDGCDPDDDGPTSCRDIINDCDYEYYYSD
;
A
#
# COMPACT_ATOMS: atom_id res chain seq x y z
N MET A 1 3.15 -9.23 3.38
CA MET A 1 3.06 -9.71 1.99
C MET A 1 3.54 -8.65 1.04
N GLU A 2 2.75 -7.59 0.81
CA GLU A 2 3.10 -6.50 -0.11
C GLU A 2 4.51 -5.91 0.14
N SER A 3 4.83 -5.53 1.38
CA SER A 3 6.17 -5.03 1.74
C SER A 3 7.29 -6.01 1.35
N ALA A 4 7.10 -7.32 1.54
CA ALA A 4 8.12 -8.32 1.19
C ALA A 4 8.35 -8.41 -0.33
N THR A 5 7.38 -8.00 -1.16
CA THR A 5 7.46 -8.05 -2.62
C THR A 5 8.06 -6.79 -3.26
N ARG A 6 8.40 -5.75 -2.49
CA ARG A 6 9.03 -4.53 -3.01
C ARG A 6 10.49 -4.78 -3.39
N THR A 7 11.08 -3.99 -4.27
CA THR A 7 12.41 -4.30 -4.84
C THR A 7 13.58 -3.87 -3.96
N THR A 8 13.43 -2.84 -3.12
CA THR A 8 14.55 -2.25 -2.36
C THR A 8 14.26 -2.17 -0.88
N THR A 9 15.29 -2.34 -0.05
CA THR A 9 15.25 -2.10 1.40
C THR A 9 14.66 -0.74 1.77
N SER A 10 15.04 0.34 1.07
CA SER A 10 14.50 1.68 1.35
C SER A 10 13.00 1.76 1.12
N SER A 11 12.50 1.15 0.04
CA SER A 11 11.07 1.09 -0.24
C SER A 11 10.30 0.27 0.79
N ARG A 12 10.95 -0.66 1.51
CA ARG A 12 10.32 -1.53 2.51
C ARG A 12 10.17 -0.91 3.88
N LYS A 13 10.82 0.23 4.17
CA LYS A 13 10.89 0.84 5.52
C LYS A 13 9.53 0.93 6.23
N TYR A 14 8.48 1.29 5.50
CA TYR A 14 7.12 1.44 6.04
C TYR A 14 6.14 0.46 5.40
N LEU A 15 5.21 -0.06 6.19
CA LEU A 15 4.08 -0.84 5.72
C LEU A 15 3.07 0.07 5.00
N HIS A 16 2.45 -0.44 3.93
CA HIS A 16 1.27 0.21 3.35
C HIS A 16 0.02 -0.20 4.12
N SER A 17 -0.92 0.75 4.26
CA SER A 17 -2.28 0.44 4.71
C SER A 17 -3.00 -0.43 3.68
N LEU A 18 -4.05 -1.14 4.11
CA LEU A 18 -4.89 -1.91 3.18
C LEU A 18 -5.46 -1.01 2.07
N ALA A 19 -5.91 0.20 2.43
CA ALA A 19 -6.41 1.17 1.47
C ALA A 19 -5.36 1.49 0.40
N ARG A 20 -4.13 1.79 0.80
CA ARG A 20 -3.03 2.05 -0.13
C ARG A 20 -2.70 0.85 -1.01
N CYS A 21 -2.75 -0.37 -0.47
CA CYS A 21 -2.58 -1.59 -1.26
C CYS A 21 -3.70 -1.75 -2.32
N ILE A 22 -4.96 -1.49 -1.96
CA ILE A 22 -6.10 -1.56 -2.88
C ILE A 22 -5.95 -0.51 -3.99
N GLU A 23 -5.59 0.71 -3.64
CA GLU A 23 -5.37 1.83 -4.56
C GLU A 23 -4.26 1.57 -5.58
N GLN A 24 -3.18 0.91 -5.16
CA GLN A 24 -2.03 0.66 -6.03
C GLN A 24 -2.16 -0.61 -6.87
N HIS A 25 -3.01 -1.56 -6.47
CA HIS A 25 -2.93 -2.92 -7.01
C HIS A 25 -4.26 -3.60 -7.33
N ALA A 26 -5.40 -3.08 -6.88
CA ALA A 26 -6.69 -3.76 -7.04
C ALA A 26 -7.73 -2.94 -7.80
N LEU A 27 -7.92 -1.65 -7.46
CA LEU A 27 -8.98 -0.82 -8.02
C LEU A 27 -8.42 0.41 -8.73
N HIS A 28 -9.12 0.86 -9.78
CA HIS A 28 -8.76 2.05 -10.55
C HIS A 28 -10.04 2.82 -10.95
N GLY A 29 -9.90 4.11 -11.28
CA GLY A 29 -11.01 4.92 -11.81
C GLY A 29 -12.23 4.98 -10.89
N GLU A 30 -13.42 4.83 -11.48
CA GLU A 30 -14.71 5.00 -10.79
C GLU A 30 -14.94 3.96 -9.67
N GLU A 31 -14.47 2.73 -9.85
CA GLU A 31 -14.59 1.67 -8.85
C GLU A 31 -13.85 2.05 -7.56
N LEU A 32 -12.65 2.62 -7.71
CA LEU A 32 -11.86 3.08 -6.56
C LEU A 32 -12.57 4.23 -5.84
N THR A 33 -13.12 5.20 -6.57
CA THR A 33 -13.87 6.32 -6.00
C THR A 33 -15.11 5.83 -5.24
N SER A 34 -15.83 4.86 -5.81
CA SER A 34 -17.01 4.27 -5.17
C SER A 34 -16.65 3.50 -3.90
N TRP A 35 -15.58 2.71 -3.93
CA TRP A 35 -15.05 2.00 -2.77
C TRP A 35 -14.62 2.97 -1.65
N LYS A 36 -13.86 4.03 -1.97
CA LYS A 36 -13.47 5.07 -1.00
C LYS A 36 -14.69 5.74 -0.38
N ARG A 37 -15.70 6.07 -1.18
CA ARG A 37 -16.94 6.70 -0.70
C ARG A 37 -17.73 5.79 0.23
N ALA A 38 -17.83 4.49 -0.09
CA ALA A 38 -18.50 3.51 0.77
C ALA A 38 -17.78 3.35 2.12
N LYS A 39 -16.44 3.26 2.08
CA LYS A 39 -15.59 3.22 3.28
C LYS A 39 -15.76 4.46 4.15
N GLU A 40 -15.78 5.64 3.54
CA GLU A 40 -15.94 6.89 4.29
C GLU A 40 -17.34 7.01 4.92
N LYS A 41 -18.39 6.65 4.18
CA LYS A 41 -19.77 6.67 4.71
C LYS A 41 -19.91 5.80 5.95
N GLY A 42 -19.46 4.54 5.89
CA GLY A 42 -19.55 3.66 7.05
C GLY A 42 -18.65 4.10 8.21
N ARG A 43 -17.44 4.61 7.92
CA ARG A 43 -16.50 5.11 8.94
C ARG A 43 -17.12 6.21 9.80
N ARG A 44 -17.81 7.17 9.19
CA ARG A 44 -18.47 8.28 9.91
C ARG A 44 -19.54 7.81 10.89
N LEU A 45 -20.14 6.65 10.65
CA LEU A 45 -21.21 6.14 11.52
C LEU A 45 -20.70 5.60 12.85
N PHE A 46 -19.43 5.18 12.95
CA PHE A 46 -18.87 4.60 14.18
C PHE A 46 -17.74 5.42 14.81
N ARG A 47 -17.07 6.31 14.06
CA ARG A 47 -16.01 7.17 14.60
C ARG A 47 -16.60 8.33 15.41
N SER A 48 -16.15 8.47 16.65
CA SER A 48 -16.56 9.53 17.59
C SER A 48 -16.31 10.94 17.04
N GLU A 49 -15.22 11.14 16.30
CA GLU A 49 -14.86 12.41 15.64
C GLU A 49 -15.96 12.96 14.72
N TYR A 50 -16.81 12.10 14.17
CA TYR A 50 -17.92 12.46 13.29
C TYR A 50 -19.29 12.33 13.97
N GLY A 51 -19.31 12.20 15.31
CA GLY A 51 -20.52 11.95 16.09
C GLY A 51 -21.04 10.51 15.99
N GLY A 52 -20.22 9.58 15.47
CA GLY A 52 -20.54 8.16 15.39
C GLY A 52 -20.29 7.43 16.72
N SER A 53 -20.79 6.20 16.80
CA SER A 53 -20.56 5.28 17.93
C SER A 53 -20.42 3.84 17.43
N TYR A 54 -19.56 3.06 18.08
CA TYR A 54 -19.41 1.64 17.79
C TYR A 54 -20.68 0.82 18.07
N GLU A 55 -21.65 1.36 18.83
CA GLU A 55 -22.98 0.76 19.02
C GLU A 55 -23.71 0.50 17.69
N ILE A 56 -23.35 1.21 16.60
CA ILE A 56 -23.94 0.98 15.28
C ILE A 56 -23.73 -0.46 14.77
N PHE A 57 -22.66 -1.13 15.20
CA PHE A 57 -22.39 -2.54 14.88
C PHE A 57 -23.28 -3.51 15.66
N GLU A 58 -23.91 -3.09 16.75
CA GLU A 58 -24.83 -3.89 17.56
C GLU A 58 -26.28 -3.79 17.05
N ARG A 59 -26.62 -2.71 16.33
CA ARG A 59 -27.95 -2.51 15.76
C ARG A 59 -28.34 -3.62 14.79
N ARG A 60 -29.61 -4.03 14.84
CA ARG A 60 -30.21 -4.97 13.87
C ARG A 60 -31.51 -4.40 13.27
N PRO A 61 -31.74 -4.53 11.95
CA PRO A 61 -30.79 -5.00 10.94
C PRO A 61 -29.54 -4.11 10.85
N ILE A 62 -28.42 -4.67 10.39
CA ILE A 62 -27.17 -3.92 10.22
C ILE A 62 -27.39 -2.88 9.11
N PRO A 63 -27.05 -1.60 9.31
CA PRO A 63 -27.19 -0.58 8.27
C PRO A 63 -26.39 -0.91 7.01
N ASP A 64 -26.95 -0.63 5.83
CA ASP A 64 -26.34 -0.95 4.54
C ASP A 64 -24.98 -0.28 4.34
N GLU A 65 -24.78 0.92 4.90
CA GLU A 65 -23.49 1.62 4.88
C GLU A 65 -22.41 0.88 5.68
N ILE A 66 -22.77 0.28 6.81
CA ILE A 66 -21.86 -0.54 7.62
C ILE A 66 -21.57 -1.85 6.90
N ILE A 67 -22.58 -2.49 6.29
CA ILE A 67 -22.36 -3.68 5.45
C ILE A 67 -21.38 -3.35 4.32
N SER A 68 -21.61 -2.26 3.60
CA SER A 68 -20.76 -1.82 2.49
C SER A 68 -19.32 -1.53 2.94
N TYR A 69 -19.16 -0.91 4.11
CA TYR A 69 -17.86 -0.68 4.73
C TYR A 69 -17.12 -1.98 5.01
N CYS A 70 -17.79 -2.95 5.65
CA CYS A 70 -17.21 -4.24 6.00
C CYS A 70 -16.84 -5.06 4.74
N VAL A 71 -17.71 -5.06 3.72
CA VAL A 71 -17.41 -5.68 2.43
C VAL A 71 -16.15 -5.06 1.82
N GLY A 72 -16.02 -3.72 1.89
CA GLY A 72 -14.85 -3.00 1.39
C GLY A 72 -13.51 -3.43 2.02
N ASP A 73 -13.50 -3.93 3.27
CA ASP A 73 -12.28 -4.41 3.94
C ASP A 73 -11.83 -5.81 3.50
N VAL A 74 -12.74 -6.65 3.00
CA VAL A 74 -12.45 -8.06 2.74
C VAL A 74 -12.54 -8.44 1.27
N HIS A 75 -13.36 -7.74 0.48
CA HIS A 75 -13.69 -8.13 -0.89
C HIS A 75 -12.48 -8.19 -1.82
N HIS A 76 -11.50 -7.30 -1.65
CA HIS A 76 -10.32 -7.20 -2.51
C HIS A 76 -9.11 -8.00 -2.01
N LEU A 77 -9.18 -8.63 -0.82
CA LEU A 77 -8.06 -9.42 -0.29
C LEU A 77 -7.62 -10.57 -1.22
N PRO A 78 -8.52 -11.33 -1.87
CA PRO A 78 -8.10 -12.39 -2.80
C PRO A 78 -7.35 -11.86 -4.03
N THR A 79 -7.75 -10.70 -4.56
CA THR A 79 -7.08 -10.05 -5.69
C THR A 79 -5.68 -9.60 -5.29
N LEU A 80 -5.55 -8.96 -4.13
CA LEU A 80 -4.25 -8.57 -3.57
C LEU A 80 -3.35 -9.79 -3.33
N TRP A 81 -3.90 -10.87 -2.76
CA TRP A 81 -3.14 -12.11 -2.56
C TRP A 81 -2.57 -12.65 -3.87
N LYS A 82 -3.41 -12.78 -4.92
CA LYS A 82 -2.96 -13.24 -6.25
C LYS A 82 -1.87 -12.34 -6.82
N ARG A 83 -1.99 -11.02 -6.64
CA ARG A 83 -1.01 -10.05 -7.12
C ARG A 83 0.36 -10.24 -6.45
N PHE A 84 0.40 -10.40 -5.13
CA PHE A 84 1.66 -10.56 -4.40
C PHE A 84 2.26 -11.96 -4.52
N GLN A 85 1.44 -12.97 -4.81
CA GLN A 85 1.91 -14.33 -5.04
C GLN A 85 2.62 -14.52 -6.39
N ALA A 86 2.29 -13.71 -7.40
CA ALA A 86 2.69 -13.93 -8.78
C ALA A 86 4.22 -13.93 -9.03
N ASN A 87 5.02 -13.33 -8.14
CA ASN A 87 6.46 -13.12 -8.37
C ASN A 87 7.37 -14.16 -7.70
N THR A 88 7.02 -14.61 -6.49
CA THR A 88 7.77 -15.64 -5.73
C THR A 88 6.94 -16.05 -4.51
N ASN A 89 7.18 -17.25 -3.99
CA ASN A 89 6.60 -17.73 -2.73
C ASN A 89 7.61 -17.76 -1.57
N ASP A 90 8.88 -17.41 -1.80
CA ASP A 90 9.95 -17.62 -0.82
C ASP A 90 9.80 -16.70 0.40
N TRP A 91 9.29 -15.49 0.18
CA TRP A 91 8.95 -14.54 1.24
C TRP A 91 7.90 -15.05 2.23
N ARG A 92 7.14 -16.08 1.88
CA ARG A 92 6.08 -16.61 2.75
C ARG A 92 6.65 -17.16 4.05
N VAL A 93 7.86 -17.71 4.03
CA VAL A 93 8.53 -18.19 5.26
C VAL A 93 8.78 -17.00 6.20
N LEU A 94 9.41 -15.93 5.71
CA LEU A 94 9.68 -14.72 6.48
C LEU A 94 8.40 -14.05 6.98
N VAL A 95 7.38 -13.89 6.12
CA VAL A 95 6.09 -13.33 6.53
C VAL A 95 5.41 -14.18 7.60
N ASN A 96 5.48 -15.51 7.51
CA ASN A 96 4.90 -16.40 8.50
C ASN A 96 5.61 -16.27 9.85
N GLU A 97 6.94 -16.17 9.86
CA GLU A 97 7.74 -15.94 11.07
C GLU A 97 7.38 -14.60 11.73
N GLU A 98 7.37 -13.50 10.98
CA GLU A 98 7.01 -12.18 11.51
C GLU A 98 5.54 -12.10 11.94
N THR A 99 4.66 -12.85 11.27
CA THR A 99 3.25 -12.95 11.68
C THR A 99 3.13 -13.66 13.03
N LYS A 100 3.87 -14.75 13.26
CA LYS A 100 3.88 -15.44 14.56
C LYS A 100 4.38 -14.52 15.67
N LYS A 101 5.51 -13.83 15.44
CA LYS A 101 6.05 -12.85 16.40
C LYS A 101 5.04 -11.76 16.74
N ARG A 102 4.32 -11.23 15.75
CA ARG A 102 3.29 -10.21 15.97
C ARG A 102 2.08 -10.76 16.74
N ILE A 103 1.67 -12.00 16.48
CA ILE A 103 0.62 -12.67 17.25
C ILE A 103 1.06 -12.81 18.71
N GLU A 104 2.27 -13.31 18.98
CA GLU A 104 2.82 -13.44 20.33
C GLU A 104 2.88 -12.09 21.05
N ALA A 105 3.43 -11.06 20.38
CA ALA A 105 3.51 -9.71 20.93
C ALA A 105 2.13 -9.12 21.26
N SER A 106 1.09 -9.46 20.49
CA SER A 106 -0.27 -8.95 20.74
C SER A 106 -0.92 -9.52 22.02
N GLN A 107 -0.37 -10.60 22.58
CA GLN A 107 -0.84 -11.20 23.82
C GLN A 107 -0.14 -10.64 25.06
N ASP A 108 0.85 -9.77 24.89
CA ASP A 108 1.57 -9.14 25.99
C ASP A 108 0.69 -8.11 26.72
N LEU A 109 0.81 -8.02 28.04
CA LEU A 109 0.07 -7.06 28.87
C LEU A 109 0.42 -5.60 28.55
N GLU A 110 1.64 -5.35 28.07
CA GLU A 110 2.14 -4.02 27.70
C GLU A 110 1.96 -3.73 26.20
N TYR A 111 1.25 -4.59 25.46
CA TYR A 111 1.05 -4.40 24.03
C TYR A 111 0.29 -3.11 23.72
N LYS A 112 0.97 -2.19 23.01
CA LYS A 112 0.37 -0.95 22.50
C LYS A 112 -0.10 -1.15 21.05
N PRO A 113 -1.41 -1.27 20.78
CA PRO A 113 -1.91 -1.49 19.42
C PRO A 113 -1.72 -0.28 18.50
N HIS A 114 -1.65 0.93 19.09
CA HIS A 114 -1.49 2.19 18.38
C HIS A 114 -0.13 2.80 18.75
N GLY A 115 0.70 3.06 17.73
CA GLY A 115 2.03 3.61 17.90
C GLY A 115 2.72 3.82 16.55
N PRO A 116 3.62 4.80 16.44
CA PRO A 116 4.33 5.09 15.20
C PRO A 116 5.19 3.90 14.72
N ASP A 117 5.66 3.08 15.65
CA ASP A 117 6.39 1.83 15.39
C ASP A 117 5.56 0.80 14.60
N ARG A 118 4.23 0.85 14.70
CA ARG A 118 3.33 -0.06 13.96
C ARG A 118 3.31 0.17 12.46
N THR A 119 3.85 1.31 12.01
CA THR A 119 4.01 1.63 10.60
C THR A 119 5.31 1.10 10.00
N LEU A 120 6.29 0.73 10.82
CA LEU A 120 7.57 0.20 10.35
C LEU A 120 7.40 -1.24 9.89
N ALA A 121 8.12 -1.62 8.84
CA ALA A 121 8.18 -3.01 8.42
C ALA A 121 9.03 -3.84 9.40
N PRO A 122 8.70 -5.13 9.59
CA PRO A 122 9.33 -5.97 10.61
C PRO A 122 10.69 -6.55 10.18
N TRP A 123 11.24 -6.13 9.04
CA TRP A 123 12.41 -6.77 8.44
C TRP A 123 13.71 -6.38 9.14
N SER A 124 14.47 -7.37 9.61
CA SER A 124 15.87 -7.18 10.03
C SER A 124 16.77 -6.83 8.84
N GLU A 125 18.00 -6.40 9.10
CA GLU A 125 19.00 -6.14 8.06
C GLU A 125 19.28 -7.39 7.22
N ASP A 126 19.41 -8.56 7.86
CA ASP A 126 19.60 -9.83 7.16
C ASP A 126 18.39 -10.24 6.32
N GLN A 127 17.17 -10.06 6.85
CA GLN A 127 15.94 -10.34 6.10
C GLN A 127 15.81 -9.39 4.91
N ASN A 128 16.14 -8.11 5.07
CA ASN A 128 16.14 -7.13 3.98
C ASN A 128 17.13 -7.52 2.87
N ARG A 129 18.34 -7.99 3.22
CA ARG A 129 19.32 -8.50 2.24
C ARG A 129 18.77 -9.69 1.45
N VAL A 130 18.19 -10.67 2.12
CA VAL A 130 17.54 -11.84 1.47
C VAL A 130 16.40 -11.39 0.55
N LEU A 131 15.59 -10.45 1.00
CA LEU A 131 14.48 -9.92 0.20
C LEU A 131 14.93 -9.01 -0.97
N ASP A 132 16.11 -8.36 -0.88
CA ASP A 132 16.75 -7.64 -1.99
C ASP A 132 17.22 -8.65 -3.07
N GLU A 133 17.84 -9.77 -2.65
CA GLU A 133 18.29 -10.84 -3.55
C GLU A 133 17.12 -11.49 -4.32
N TRP A 134 16.00 -11.79 -3.65
CA TRP A 134 14.84 -12.41 -4.30
C TRP A 134 14.09 -11.51 -5.27
N ASN A 135 14.06 -10.20 -5.00
CA ASN A 135 13.35 -9.23 -5.83
C ASN A 135 14.28 -8.47 -6.79
N HIS A 136 15.53 -8.90 -6.90
CA HIS A 136 16.49 -8.29 -7.82
C HIS A 136 16.02 -8.49 -9.27
N VAL A 137 15.79 -7.39 -9.97
CA VAL A 137 15.57 -7.39 -11.42
C VAL A 137 16.88 -6.99 -12.07
N PRO A 138 17.55 -7.87 -12.83
CA PRO A 138 18.73 -7.48 -13.58
C PRO A 138 18.35 -6.33 -14.51
N HIS A 139 19.10 -5.22 -14.47
CA HIS A 139 18.99 -4.22 -15.51
C HIS A 139 19.27 -4.91 -16.85
N ARG A 140 18.28 -4.93 -17.74
CA ARG A 140 18.52 -5.27 -19.15
C ARG A 140 19.45 -4.18 -19.68
N ASN A 141 20.73 -4.47 -19.75
CA ASN A 141 21.66 -3.69 -20.53
C ASN A 141 21.15 -3.77 -21.98
N PHE A 142 20.48 -2.70 -22.44
CA PHE A 142 20.41 -2.45 -23.88
C PHE A 142 21.86 -2.22 -24.28
N SER A 143 22.47 -3.24 -24.90
CA SER A 143 23.75 -3.08 -25.56
C SER A 143 23.56 -1.98 -26.59
N GLU A 144 24.25 -0.85 -26.40
CA GLU A 144 24.38 0.21 -27.40
C GLU A 144 25.23 -0.30 -28.57
N ASP A 145 24.73 -1.28 -29.33
CA ASP A 145 25.37 -1.73 -30.57
C ASP A 145 24.33 -2.20 -31.59
N ASP A 146 23.30 -1.38 -31.78
CA ASP A 146 22.34 -1.52 -32.86
C ASP A 146 22.48 -0.30 -33.76
N GLY A 147 23.53 -0.31 -34.58
CA GLY A 147 23.77 0.71 -35.59
C GLY A 147 22.58 0.90 -36.51
N TRP A 148 21.94 2.06 -36.42
CA TRP A 148 21.06 2.60 -37.45
C TRP A 148 21.38 4.07 -37.65
N GLY A 149 22.24 4.34 -38.64
CA GLY A 149 22.43 5.67 -39.18
C GLY A 149 21.14 6.16 -39.83
N LEU A 150 20.63 7.28 -39.33
CA LEU A 150 19.65 8.10 -40.03
C LEU A 150 20.02 9.56 -39.80
N ASP A 151 20.69 10.12 -40.81
CA ASP A 151 20.70 11.55 -41.07
C ASP A 151 19.26 12.04 -41.15
N LYS A 152 18.88 13.03 -40.32
CA LYS A 152 17.85 14.01 -40.67
C LYS A 152 18.09 15.35 -40.00
N ASP A 153 18.39 16.28 -40.88
CA ASP A 153 18.34 17.74 -40.77
C ASP A 153 17.22 18.30 -39.88
N GLY A 154 17.62 19.28 -39.06
CA GLY A 154 16.93 20.55 -38.77
C GLY A 154 15.43 20.59 -38.54
N CYS A 155 15.02 20.83 -37.29
CA CYS A 155 13.85 21.65 -36.96
C CYS A 155 14.12 22.47 -35.69
N ASP A 156 13.66 23.73 -35.74
CA ASP A 156 14.01 24.92 -34.94
C ASP A 156 13.88 24.82 -33.40
N PRO A 157 14.64 25.66 -32.67
CA PRO A 157 14.46 25.91 -31.25
C PRO A 157 13.52 27.09 -31.05
N ASP A 158 12.27 26.86 -30.67
CA ASP A 158 11.41 27.83 -29.96
C ASP A 158 10.03 27.19 -29.72
N ASP A 159 9.81 26.62 -28.52
CA ASP A 159 8.46 26.47 -27.97
C ASP A 159 8.50 26.69 -26.46
N ASP A 160 7.95 27.83 -26.06
CA ASP A 160 7.89 28.37 -24.71
C ASP A 160 6.87 27.61 -23.84
N GLY A 161 7.31 27.17 -22.65
CA GLY A 161 6.36 26.73 -21.63
C GLY A 161 7.02 26.35 -20.31
N PRO A 162 6.90 27.17 -19.24
CA PRO A 162 7.39 26.81 -17.93
C PRO A 162 6.36 25.90 -17.24
N THR A 163 6.80 24.78 -16.70
CA THR A 163 6.36 24.30 -15.38
C THR A 163 7.25 23.16 -14.94
N SER A 164 8.28 23.57 -14.20
CA SER A 164 8.99 22.74 -13.23
C SER A 164 7.99 21.91 -12.41
N CYS A 165 7.94 20.60 -12.66
CA CYS A 165 7.10 19.65 -11.92
C CYS A 165 7.59 19.39 -10.48
N ARG A 166 8.18 20.41 -9.82
CA ARG A 166 8.78 20.27 -8.49
C ARG A 166 7.84 20.50 -7.32
N ASP A 167 6.57 20.83 -7.53
CA ASP A 167 5.68 21.20 -6.42
C ASP A 167 4.37 20.40 -6.36
N ILE A 168 4.45 19.07 -6.41
CA ILE A 168 3.36 18.22 -5.88
C ILE A 168 3.94 17.21 -4.88
N ILE A 169 4.61 17.74 -3.87
CA ILE A 169 4.58 17.11 -2.54
C ILE A 169 3.36 17.70 -1.86
N ASN A 170 2.20 17.07 -2.06
CA ASN A 170 1.06 17.35 -1.21
C ASN A 170 1.29 16.62 0.11
N ASP A 171 1.82 17.35 1.08
CA ASP A 171 2.24 16.91 2.43
C ASP A 171 1.06 16.60 3.36
N CYS A 172 -0.10 16.22 2.81
CA CYS A 172 -1.35 16.11 3.54
C CYS A 172 -2.02 14.77 3.21
N ASP A 173 -1.57 13.68 3.84
CA ASP A 173 -2.40 12.48 4.08
C ASP A 173 -1.74 11.44 5.02
N TYR A 174 -0.65 11.80 5.72
CA TYR A 174 0.12 10.82 6.50
C TYR A 174 -0.36 10.61 7.95
N GLU A 175 -1.27 11.44 8.47
CA GLU A 175 -1.63 11.42 9.90
C GLU A 175 -3.02 10.86 10.25
N TYR A 176 -3.90 10.54 9.29
CA TYR A 176 -5.32 10.37 9.63
C TYR A 176 -5.85 8.92 9.68
N TYR A 177 -4.99 7.92 9.50
CA TYR A 177 -5.44 6.51 9.52
C TYR A 177 -5.35 5.82 10.88
N TYR A 178 -4.68 6.41 11.88
CA TYR A 178 -4.54 5.84 13.23
C TYR A 178 -4.41 6.91 14.32
N SER A 179 -5.31 7.89 14.30
CA SER A 179 -5.53 8.78 15.44
C SER A 179 -6.85 8.37 16.09
N ASP A 180 -6.74 7.76 17.26
CA ASP A 180 -7.77 7.65 18.30
C ASP A 180 -7.25 8.43 19.51
#